data_AF-A0A519SS44-F1
#
_entry.id   AF-A0A519SS44-F1
#
_cell.length_a   1.000
_cell.length_b   1.000
_cell.length_c   1.000
_cell.angle_alpha   90.00
_cell.angle_beta   90.00
_cell.angle_gamma   90.00
#
_symmetry.space_group_name_H-M   'P 1'
#
loop_
_entity.id
_entity.type
_entity.pdbx_description
1 polymer ?
#
loop_
_entity_poly.entity_id
_entity_poly.type
_entity_poly.pdbx_seq_one_letter_code
_entity_poly.pdbx_strand_id
1 'polypeptide(L)'
;MCYGTNYYVCSLNGNERNDGLSPARAKKQIQHAADLSKAGDTVFVMNGVYTNDCATCNVVNISRSGTADKYIVYSNHKNHNPVIKFNGWSGFSIRNAASYIKIVGFEIIGNNNEVEISKALK
;
A
#
# COMPACT_ATOMS: atom_id res chain seq x y z
N MET A 1 26.38 2.23 -9.01
CA MET A 1 25.60 2.69 -7.83
C MET A 1 24.13 2.65 -8.22
N CYS A 2 23.31 1.79 -7.62
CA CYS A 2 21.88 1.76 -7.92
C CYS A 2 21.15 2.44 -6.76
N TYR A 3 20.70 3.67 -7.02
CA TYR A 3 19.83 4.44 -6.12
C TYR A 3 18.43 3.84 -6.14
N GLY A 4 17.77 3.83 -4.99
CA GLY A 4 16.36 3.47 -4.90
C GLY A 4 15.48 4.46 -5.67
N THR A 5 14.42 3.96 -6.29
CA THR A 5 13.42 4.76 -7.01
C THR A 5 12.29 5.15 -6.06
N ASN A 6 11.85 6.40 -6.15
CA ASN A 6 10.70 6.90 -5.42
C ASN A 6 9.44 6.82 -6.28
N TYR A 7 8.44 6.08 -5.81
CA TYR A 7 7.11 6.03 -6.39
C TYR A 7 6.12 6.84 -5.57
N TYR A 8 5.14 7.44 -6.21
CA TYR A 8 4.10 8.27 -5.61
C TYR A 8 2.72 7.70 -5.92
N VAL A 9 1.85 7.66 -4.91
CA VAL A 9 0.50 7.12 -5.02
C VAL A 9 -0.52 8.14 -4.50
N CYS A 10 -1.60 8.36 -5.25
CA CYS A 10 -2.69 9.28 -4.88
C CYS A 10 -4.02 8.68 -5.33
N SER A 11 -4.95 8.43 -4.40
CA SER A 11 -6.25 7.83 -4.73
C SER A 11 -7.16 8.77 -5.53
N LEU A 12 -7.06 10.08 -5.29
CA LEU A 12 -7.91 11.11 -5.88
C LEU A 12 -7.51 11.45 -7.32
N ASN A 13 -6.23 11.76 -7.54
CA ASN A 13 -5.72 12.29 -8.82
C ASN A 13 -4.75 11.33 -9.52
N GLY A 14 -4.43 10.19 -8.91
CA GLY A 14 -3.55 9.21 -9.52
C GLY A 14 -4.19 8.46 -10.68
N ASN A 15 -3.36 7.90 -11.55
CA ASN A 15 -3.79 7.11 -12.69
C ASN A 15 -2.93 5.85 -12.80
N GLU A 16 -3.52 4.72 -13.23
CA GLU A 16 -2.79 3.47 -13.45
C GLU A 16 -1.70 3.59 -14.52
N ARG A 17 -1.94 4.42 -15.55
CA ARG A 17 -1.05 4.64 -16.70
C ARG A 17 0.09 5.60 -16.39
N ASN A 18 0.02 6.33 -15.27
CA ASN A 18 1.12 7.18 -14.85
C ASN A 18 2.34 6.33 -14.46
N ASP A 19 3.56 6.86 -14.57
CA ASP A 19 4.77 6.13 -14.19
C ASP A 19 4.95 6.02 -12.66
N GLY A 20 4.32 6.91 -11.90
CA GLY A 20 4.46 6.98 -10.45
C GLY A 20 5.72 7.71 -10.01
N LEU A 21 6.52 8.31 -10.88
CA LEU A 21 7.84 8.86 -10.53
C LEU A 21 7.80 10.30 -10.02
N SER A 22 6.61 10.91 -9.96
CA SER A 22 6.39 12.22 -9.37
C SER A 22 4.99 12.34 -8.77
N PRO A 23 4.77 13.30 -7.86
CA PRO A 23 3.44 13.60 -7.34
C PRO A 23 2.38 13.88 -8.41
N ALA A 24 2.75 14.61 -9.47
CA ALA A 24 1.83 14.97 -10.57
C ALA A 24 1.49 13.77 -11.46
N ARG A 25 2.39 12.77 -11.53
CA ARG A 25 2.19 11.51 -12.24
C ARG A 25 2.12 10.35 -11.25
N ALA A 26 1.35 10.50 -10.18
CA ALA A 26 1.17 9.45 -9.18
C ALA A 26 0.36 8.26 -9.74
N LYS A 27 0.67 7.05 -9.26
CA LYS A 27 -0.19 5.87 -9.44
C LYS A 27 -1.49 6.05 -8.65
N LYS A 28 -2.59 5.47 -9.15
CA LYS A 28 -3.88 5.51 -8.43
C LYS A 28 -3.91 4.58 -7.21
N GLN A 29 -3.39 3.36 -7.37
CA GLN A 29 -3.42 2.31 -6.37
C GLN A 29 -2.03 2.02 -5.82
N ILE A 30 -1.94 1.63 -4.55
CA ILE A 30 -0.69 1.21 -3.93
C ILE A 30 -0.16 -0.06 -4.60
N GLN A 31 -1.06 -0.99 -4.99
CA GLN A 31 -0.69 -2.22 -5.71
C GLN A 31 0.11 -1.93 -6.99
N HIS A 32 -0.32 -0.96 -7.80
CA HIS A 32 0.38 -0.62 -9.05
C HIS A 32 1.81 -0.10 -8.82
N ALA A 33 2.09 0.50 -7.67
CA ALA A 33 3.46 0.89 -7.30
C ALA A 33 4.23 -0.30 -6.70
N ALA A 34 3.56 -1.14 -5.90
CA ALA A 34 4.15 -2.36 -5.35
C ALA A 34 4.63 -3.32 -6.46
N ASP A 35 3.87 -3.45 -7.56
CA ASP A 35 4.21 -4.30 -8.70
C ASP A 35 5.49 -3.85 -9.42
N LEU A 36 5.81 -2.55 -9.35
CA LEU A 36 7.01 -1.96 -9.98
C LEU A 36 8.23 -1.98 -9.05
N SER A 37 8.01 -1.92 -7.74
CA SER A 37 9.06 -1.71 -6.74
C SER A 37 10.14 -2.81 -6.71
N LYS A 38 11.38 -2.41 -6.50
CA LYS A 38 12.56 -3.27 -6.35
C LYS A 38 13.29 -2.94 -5.06
N ALA A 39 14.22 -3.80 -4.66
CA ALA A 39 15.04 -3.60 -3.46
C ALA A 39 15.66 -2.19 -3.42
N GLY A 40 15.34 -1.44 -2.36
CA GLY A 40 15.78 -0.06 -2.14
C GLY A 40 14.78 1.01 -2.54
N ASP A 41 13.71 0.65 -3.25
CA ASP A 41 12.68 1.61 -3.67
C ASP A 41 11.78 2.01 -2.50
N THR A 42 11.24 3.22 -2.60
CA THR A 42 10.26 3.75 -1.63
C THR A 42 8.97 4.15 -2.35
N VAL A 43 7.84 3.71 -1.84
CA VAL A 43 6.49 4.07 -2.29
C VAL A 43 5.89 5.06 -1.28
N PHE A 44 5.77 6.32 -1.69
CA PHE A 44 5.12 7.38 -0.93
C PHE A 44 3.63 7.47 -1.25
N VAL A 45 2.80 7.28 -0.23
CA VAL A 45 1.35 7.26 -0.36
C VAL A 45 0.75 8.54 0.20
N MET A 46 -0.03 9.24 -0.62
CA MET A 46 -0.67 10.50 -0.24
C MET A 46 -1.98 10.30 0.52
N ASN A 47 -2.54 11.39 1.05
CA ASN A 47 -3.85 11.37 1.70
C ASN A 47 -4.91 10.73 0.79
N GLY A 48 -5.72 9.88 1.39
CA GLY A 48 -6.74 9.11 0.69
C GLY A 48 -7.13 7.87 1.47
N VAL A 49 -8.27 7.30 1.07
CA VAL A 49 -8.71 5.99 1.53
C VAL A 49 -8.42 4.99 0.40
N TYR A 50 -7.66 3.95 0.72
CA TYR A 50 -7.27 2.88 -0.20
C TYR A 50 -7.98 1.59 0.21
N THR A 51 -8.71 1.01 -0.73
CA THR A 51 -9.60 -0.14 -0.51
C THR A 51 -9.26 -1.30 -1.43
N ASN A 52 -9.72 -2.49 -1.05
CA ASN A 52 -9.58 -3.71 -1.84
C ASN A 52 -10.64 -3.77 -2.94
N ASP A 53 -10.26 -4.25 -4.12
CA ASP A 53 -11.14 -4.30 -5.30
C ASP A 53 -12.34 -5.25 -5.16
N CYS A 54 -12.26 -6.23 -4.25
CA CYS A 54 -13.29 -7.23 -4.03
C CYS A 54 -13.33 -7.71 -2.57
N ALA A 55 -14.47 -8.20 -2.08
CA ALA A 55 -14.65 -8.61 -0.68
C ALA A 55 -13.67 -9.68 -0.16
N THR A 56 -13.01 -10.44 -1.05
CA THR A 56 -12.00 -11.44 -0.69
C THR A 56 -10.58 -11.03 -1.08
N CYS A 57 -10.39 -9.77 -1.51
CA CYS A 57 -9.11 -9.24 -1.95
C CYS A 57 -8.38 -8.56 -0.78
N ASN A 58 -7.06 -8.48 -0.88
CA ASN A 58 -6.25 -7.57 -0.07
C ASN A 58 -6.19 -6.20 -0.75
N VAL A 59 -5.84 -5.15 0.01
CA VAL A 59 -5.57 -3.83 -0.59
C VAL A 59 -4.23 -3.85 -1.33
N VAL A 60 -3.21 -4.48 -0.73
CA VAL A 60 -1.87 -4.60 -1.30
C VAL A 60 -1.32 -6.00 -1.07
N ASN A 61 -0.86 -6.63 -2.15
CA ASN A 61 -0.09 -7.88 -2.15
C ASN A 61 1.36 -7.56 -2.47
N ILE A 62 2.25 -7.88 -1.54
CA ILE A 62 3.69 -7.66 -1.65
C ILE A 62 4.35 -9.02 -1.85
N SER A 63 4.80 -9.27 -3.08
CA SER A 63 5.48 -10.51 -3.49
C SER A 63 6.97 -10.31 -3.83
N ARG A 64 7.44 -9.06 -3.77
CA ARG A 64 8.81 -8.67 -4.12
C ARG A 64 9.59 -8.42 -2.84
N SER A 65 10.85 -8.86 -2.80
CA SER A 65 11.73 -8.69 -1.64
C SER A 65 12.67 -7.50 -1.81
N GLY A 66 12.99 -6.86 -0.69
CA GLY A 66 14.22 -6.09 -0.56
C GLY A 66 15.43 -6.97 -0.31
N THR A 67 16.51 -6.35 0.12
CA THR A 67 17.70 -7.01 0.68
C THR A 67 18.02 -6.41 2.05
N ALA A 68 18.92 -7.05 2.80
CA ALA A 68 19.30 -6.60 4.15
C ALA A 68 19.79 -5.13 4.20
N ASP A 69 20.40 -4.64 3.12
CA ASP A 69 20.86 -3.27 2.95
C ASP A 69 19.87 -2.36 2.19
N LYS A 70 18.85 -2.93 1.53
CA LYS A 70 17.94 -2.20 0.63
C LYS A 70 16.51 -2.70 0.75
N TYR A 71 15.83 -2.24 1.79
CA TYR A 71 14.43 -2.55 2.02
C TYR A 71 13.55 -1.96 0.91
N ILE A 72 12.44 -2.63 0.60
CA ILE A 72 11.32 -1.96 -0.08
C ILE A 72 10.50 -1.26 1.00
N VAL A 73 10.31 0.05 0.85
CA VAL A 73 9.63 0.86 1.87
C VAL A 73 8.30 1.35 1.31
N TYR A 74 7.22 1.08 2.03
CA TYR A 74 5.93 1.72 1.83
C TYR A 74 5.77 2.72 2.98
N SER A 75 5.59 4.00 2.64
CA SER A 75 5.50 5.08 3.62
C SER A 75 4.40 6.06 3.24
N ASN A 76 3.81 6.73 4.23
CA ASN A 76 3.08 7.96 3.96
C ASN A 76 4.01 9.01 3.32
N HIS A 77 3.43 9.81 2.42
CA HIS A 77 4.05 11.06 1.99
C HIS A 77 4.13 12.02 3.19
N LYS A 78 5.13 12.91 3.20
CA LYS A 78 5.35 13.85 4.33
C LYS A 78 4.06 14.59 4.71
N ASN A 79 3.72 14.57 6.00
CA ASN A 79 2.54 15.18 6.61
C ASN A 79 1.19 14.62 6.11
N HIS A 80 1.18 13.45 5.45
CA HIS A 80 -0.05 12.79 5.00
C HIS A 80 -0.36 11.61 5.93
N ASN A 81 -1.64 11.28 6.07
CA ASN A 81 -2.15 10.18 6.88
C ASN A 81 -3.06 9.29 6.00
N PRO A 82 -2.48 8.49 5.09
CA PRO A 82 -3.25 7.58 4.25
C PRO A 82 -3.95 6.51 5.09
N VAL A 83 -5.20 6.22 4.75
CA VAL A 83 -6.01 5.18 5.39
C VAL A 83 -6.09 3.97 4.48
N ILE A 84 -5.68 2.82 4.99
CA ILE A 84 -5.94 1.52 4.37
C ILE A 84 -7.21 0.96 4.99
N LYS A 85 -8.32 0.98 4.25
CA LYS A 85 -9.59 0.40 4.71
C LYS A 85 -9.86 -0.86 3.93
N PHE A 86 -10.10 -1.98 4.61
CA PHE A 86 -10.39 -3.24 3.93
C PHE A 86 -11.52 -4.02 4.56
N ASN A 87 -12.33 -4.66 3.71
CA ASN A 87 -13.37 -5.59 4.13
C ASN A 87 -13.04 -7.06 3.80
N GLY A 88 -11.89 -7.31 3.17
CA GLY A 88 -11.36 -8.63 2.89
C GLY A 88 -10.34 -9.11 3.93
N TRP A 89 -9.32 -9.83 3.45
CA TRP A 89 -8.37 -10.53 4.33
C TRP A 89 -7.38 -9.60 5.03
N SER A 90 -6.79 -8.63 4.32
CA SER A 90 -5.78 -7.75 4.90
C SER A 90 -5.59 -6.45 4.11
N GLY A 91 -5.09 -5.43 4.81
CA GLY A 91 -4.56 -4.21 4.19
C GLY A 91 -3.29 -4.52 3.39
N PHE A 92 -2.25 -5.00 4.06
CA PHE A 92 -1.01 -5.45 3.42
C PHE A 92 -0.81 -6.96 3.63
N SER A 93 -0.65 -7.70 2.53
CA SER A 93 -0.35 -9.13 2.53
C SER A 93 1.06 -9.35 1.98
N ILE A 94 1.98 -9.80 2.84
CA ILE A 94 3.34 -10.20 2.44
C ILE A 94 3.29 -11.67 2.01
N ARG A 95 3.62 -11.95 0.76
CA ARG A 95 3.41 -13.26 0.10
C ARG A 95 4.70 -13.81 -0.49
N ASN A 96 4.70 -15.10 -0.83
CA ASN A 96 5.78 -15.77 -1.55
C ASN A 96 7.16 -15.61 -0.89
N ALA A 97 7.21 -15.68 0.45
CA ALA A 97 8.43 -15.46 1.24
C ALA A 97 9.12 -14.10 0.98
N ALA A 98 8.34 -13.08 0.55
CA ALA A 98 8.84 -11.73 0.45
C ALA A 98 9.40 -11.25 1.79
N SER A 99 10.54 -10.57 1.75
CA SER A 99 11.31 -10.17 2.93
C SER A 99 11.93 -8.78 2.74
N TYR A 100 12.44 -8.21 3.84
CA TYR A 100 13.04 -6.88 3.87
C TYR A 100 12.07 -5.78 3.41
N ILE A 101 10.88 -5.77 4.03
CA ILE A 101 9.81 -4.81 3.75
C ILE A 101 9.60 -3.91 4.97
N LYS A 102 9.43 -2.60 4.74
CA LYS A 102 8.99 -1.65 5.76
C LYS A 102 7.65 -1.06 5.36
N ILE A 103 6.72 -0.99 6.30
CA ILE A 103 5.40 -0.36 6.13
C ILE A 103 5.24 0.62 7.28
N VAL A 104 5.17 1.92 6.99
CA VAL A 104 5.24 2.99 8.01
C VAL A 104 4.24 4.11 7.72
N GLY A 105 3.60 4.64 8.76
CA GLY A 105 2.80 5.87 8.67
C GLY A 105 1.40 5.70 8.06
N PHE A 106 0.84 4.50 8.12
CA PHE A 106 -0.53 4.23 7.66
C PHE A 106 -1.47 4.05 8.84
N GLU A 107 -2.68 4.60 8.72
CA GLU A 107 -3.81 4.13 9.50
C GLU A 107 -4.41 2.91 8.79
N ILE A 108 -4.70 1.83 9.52
CA ILE A 108 -5.23 0.59 8.96
C ILE A 108 -6.53 0.23 9.67
N ILE A 109 -7.62 0.20 8.91
CA ILE A 109 -8.97 -0.09 9.40
C ILE A 109 -9.46 -1.39 8.75
N GLY A 110 -9.64 -2.43 9.58
CA GLY A 110 -10.20 -3.70 9.15
C GLY A 110 -11.74 -3.73 9.19
N ASN A 111 -12.31 -4.86 8.76
CA ASN A 111 -13.76 -5.01 8.59
C ASN A 111 -14.58 -5.10 9.89
N ASN A 112 -13.92 -5.23 11.06
CA ASN A 112 -14.63 -5.41 12.32
C ASN A 112 -15.48 -4.19 12.73
N ASN A 113 -15.24 -3.03 12.11
CA ASN A 113 -16.01 -1.80 12.36
C ASN A 113 -17.42 -1.83 11.73
N GLU A 114 -17.78 -2.85 10.94
CA GLU A 114 -19.09 -3.01 10.29
C GLU A 114 -19.90 -4.20 10.86
N VAL A 115 -19.44 -4.83 11.96
CA VAL A 115 -20.19 -5.90 12.63
C VAL A 115 -21.24 -5.28 13.56
N GLU A 116 -22.52 -5.36 13.19
CA GLU A 116 -23.61 -4.99 14.10
C GLU A 116 -23.61 -5.88 15.35
N ILE A 117 -23.80 -5.27 16.53
CA ILE A 117 -23.88 -5.96 17.85
C ILE A 117 -24.89 -7.12 17.83
N SER A 118 -25.94 -7.01 17.02
CA SER A 118 -26.97 -8.04 16.80
C SER A 118 -26.42 -9.38 16.30
N LYS A 119 -25.25 -9.39 15.63
CA LYS A 119 -24.60 -10.61 15.11
C LYS A 119 -23.53 -11.19 16.04
N ALA A 120 -23.12 -10.45 17.09
CA ALA A 120 -22.05 -10.85 18.01
C ALA A 120 -22.56 -11.57 19.28
N LEU A 121 -23.86 -11.49 19.56
CA LEU A 121 -24.52 -12.19 20.68
C LEU A 121 -25.20 -13.46 20.15
N LYS A 122 -24.45 -14.56 20.02
CA LYS A 122 -25.00 -15.91 19.85
C LYS A 122 -24.36 -16.88 20.82
#